data_AF-A0A084IRG5-F1
#
_entry.id   AF-A0A084IRG5-F1
#
_cell.length_a   1.000
_cell.length_b   1.000
_cell.length_c   1.000
_cell.angle_alpha   90.00
_cell.angle_beta   90.00
_cell.angle_gamma   90.00
#
_symmetry.space_group_name_H-M   'P 1'
#
loop_
_entity.id
_entity.type
_entity.pdbx_description
1 polymer ?
#
loop_
_entity_poly.entity_id
_entity_poly.type
_entity_poly.pdbx_seq_one_letter_code
_entity_poly.pdbx_strand_id
1 'polypeptide(L)' 'MPLNDIVRVQAFKPGFGHGRFRLWGTGAPDVWFACDWRRPARDCLFRVRLRSQRIEPAFSAERPEQLKSILAARGLLAT' A
#
# COMPACT_ATOMS: atom_id res chain seq x y z
N MET A 1 7.67 11.36 1.80
CA MET A 1 6.44 11.68 1.07
C MET A 1 5.56 12.55 1.96
N PRO A 2 5.20 13.78 1.55
CA PRO A 2 4.29 14.63 2.31
C PRO A 2 2.88 14.03 2.37
N LEU A 3 2.20 14.13 3.52
CA LEU A 3 0.84 13.61 3.69
C LEU A 3 -0.18 14.29 2.74
N ASN A 4 -0.03 15.58 2.48
CA ASN A 4 -0.92 16.35 1.61
C ASN A 4 -0.81 15.96 0.12
N ASP A 5 0.21 15.18 -0.24
CA ASP A 5 0.37 14.66 -1.60
C ASP A 5 -0.42 13.35 -1.82
N ILE A 6 -0.90 12.72 -0.74
CA ILE A 6 -1.72 11.52 -0.80
C ILE A 6 -3.12 11.88 -1.29
N VAL A 7 -3.51 11.30 -2.42
CA VAL A 7 -4.87 11.42 -2.97
C VAL A 7 -5.78 10.39 -2.30
N ARG A 8 -5.32 9.14 -2.21
CA ARG A 8 -6.04 8.04 -1.57
C ARG A 8 -5.10 6.88 -1.26
N VAL A 9 -5.52 6.04 -0.33
CA VAL A 9 -4.88 4.78 0.01
C VAL A 9 -5.88 3.66 -0.18
N GLN A 10 -5.53 2.67 -1.00
CA GLN A 10 -6.34 1.47 -1.20
C GLN A 10 -5.76 0.33 -0.36
N ALA A 11 -6.59 -0.29 0.47
CA ALA A 11 -6.25 -1.53 1.17
C ALA A 11 -6.71 -2.74 0.34
N PHE A 12 -5.86 -3.76 0.22
CA PHE A 12 -6.19 -4.98 -0.54
C PHE A 12 -5.50 -6.21 0.04
N LYS A 13 -6.08 -7.38 -0.20
CA LYS A 13 -5.51 -8.65 0.24
C LYS A 13 -4.38 -9.08 -0.70
N PRO A 14 -3.18 -9.40 -0.19
CA PRO A 14 -2.12 -9.95 -1.01
C PRO A 14 -2.50 -11.34 -1.52
N GLY A 15 -2.17 -11.61 -2.78
CA GLY A 15 -2.37 -12.88 -3.45
C GLY A 15 -1.20 -13.17 -4.41
N PHE A 16 -1.24 -14.32 -5.08
CA PHE A 16 -0.19 -14.73 -6.03
C PHE A 16 0.07 -13.66 -7.12
N GLY A 17 -0.98 -13.06 -7.68
CA GLY A 17 -0.88 -11.94 -8.63
C GLY A 17 -0.82 -10.53 -7.99
N HIS A 18 -1.02 -10.41 -6.68
CA HIS A 18 -1.13 -9.13 -5.97
C HIS A 18 0.06 -8.89 -5.03
N GLY A 19 1.27 -9.25 -5.47
CA GLY A 19 2.52 -8.87 -4.80
C GLY A 19 2.85 -9.61 -3.50
N ARG A 20 2.17 -10.72 -3.16
CA ARG A 20 2.43 -11.48 -1.91
C ARG A 20 3.89 -11.90 -1.73
N PHE A 21 4.55 -12.33 -2.81
CA PHE A 21 5.94 -12.77 -2.80
C PHE A 21 6.91 -11.72 -3.36
N ARG A 22 6.40 -10.52 -3.71
CA ARG A 22 7.24 -9.43 -4.21
C ARG A 22 7.87 -8.73 -3.03
N LEU A 23 9.05 -9.15 -2.59
CA LEU A 23 9.69 -8.62 -1.38
C LEU A 23 10.12 -7.16 -1.53
N TRP A 24 10.51 -6.74 -2.73
CA TRP A 24 10.88 -5.35 -3.06
C TRP A 24 10.76 -5.10 -4.57
N GLY A 25 10.60 -3.84 -4.96
CA GLY A 25 10.70 -3.38 -6.34
C GLY A 25 9.37 -3.30 -7.10
N THR A 26 9.46 -3.14 -8.42
CA THR A 26 8.30 -2.95 -9.29
C THR A 26 7.45 -4.21 -9.38
N GLY A 27 6.13 -4.10 -9.17
CA GLY A 27 5.20 -5.22 -9.34
C GLY A 27 4.25 -5.09 -10.53
N ALA A 28 3.80 -3.88 -10.82
CA ALA A 28 3.10 -3.47 -12.04
C ALA A 28 3.81 -2.19 -12.57
N PRO A 29 3.59 -1.76 -13.84
CA PRO A 29 4.32 -0.62 -14.41
C PRO A 29 4.22 0.68 -13.58
N ASP A 30 3.13 0.83 -12.84
CA ASP A 30 2.81 1.96 -11.97
C ASP A 30 2.94 1.65 -10.48
N VAL A 31 3.32 0.43 -10.06
CA VAL A 31 3.35 0.05 -8.64
C VAL A 31 4.76 -0.33 -8.19
N TRP A 32 5.23 0.37 -7.16
CA TRP A 32 6.50 0.09 -6.49
C TRP A 32 6.29 -0.45 -5.08
N PHE A 33 6.74 -1.67 -4.82
CA PHE A 33 6.63 -2.29 -3.51
C PHE A 33 7.82 -1.91 -2.64
N ALA A 34 7.56 -1.32 -1.47
CA ALA A 34 8.59 -1.09 -0.45
C ALA A 34 9.23 -2.43 -0.01
N CYS A 35 10.46 -2.42 0.50
CA CYS A 35 11.08 -3.66 0.96
C CYS A 35 10.37 -4.19 2.21
N ASP A 36 9.89 -5.45 2.19
CA ASP A 36 9.38 -6.16 3.35
C ASP A 36 9.61 -7.68 3.20
N TRP A 37 10.59 -8.21 3.95
CA TRP A 37 10.92 -9.64 3.98
C TRP A 37 9.81 -10.51 4.58
N ARG A 38 8.95 -9.93 5.42
CA ARG A 38 7.83 -10.64 6.06
C ARG A 38 6.55 -10.58 5.23
N ARG A 39 6.59 -9.97 4.03
CA ARG A 39 5.43 -9.79 3.14
C ARG A 39 4.60 -11.06 2.88
N PRO A 40 5.19 -12.25 2.69
CA PRO A 40 4.40 -13.47 2.45
C PRO A 40 3.44 -13.84 3.59
N ALA A 41 3.77 -13.42 4.82
CA ALA A 41 2.97 -13.61 6.02
C ALA A 41 1.97 -12.47 6.29
N ARG A 42 1.97 -11.40 5.48
CA ARG A 42 1.05 -10.28 5.63
C ARG A 42 -0.27 -10.58 4.93
N ASP A 43 -1.33 -10.04 5.51
CA ASP A 43 -2.73 -10.31 5.18
C ASP A 43 -3.39 -9.09 4.52
N CYS A 44 -2.71 -7.95 4.54
CA CYS A 44 -3.17 -6.69 3.96
C CYS A 44 -1.99 -5.89 3.41
N LEU A 45 -2.18 -5.34 2.22
CA LEU A 45 -1.29 -4.36 1.60
C LEU A 45 -2.04 -3.05 1.40
N PHE A 46 -1.27 -1.98 1.30
CA PHE A 46 -1.72 -0.61 1.11
C PHE A 46 -1.03 -0.06 -0.11
N ARG A 47 -1.81 0.46 -1.07
CA ARG A 47 -1.31 1.14 -2.26
C ARG A 47 -1.68 2.61 -2.17
N VAL A 48 -0.70 3.49 -2.38
CA VAL A 48 -0.86 4.93 -2.21
C VAL A 48 -0.88 5.61 -3.56
N ARG A 49 -1.99 6.29 -3.87
CA ARG A 49 -2.08 7.18 -5.03
C ARG A 49 -1.59 8.56 -4.63
N LEU A 50 -0.66 9.09 -5.40
CA LEU A 50 -0.08 10.42 -5.19
C LEU A 50 -0.51 11.38 -6.27
N ARG A 51 -0.50 12.68 -5.93
CA ARG A 51 -0.79 13.75 -6.88
C ARG A 51 0.44 14.07 -7.72
N SER A 52 1.62 14.06 -7.09
CA SER A 52 2.89 14.47 -7.72
C SER A 52 3.49 13.45 -8.70
N GLN A 53 3.17 12.16 -8.56
CA GLN A 53 3.85 11.09 -9.31
C GLN A 53 2.92 9.99 -9.78
N ARG A 54 3.32 9.31 -10.87
CA ARG A 54 2.59 8.18 -11.45
C ARG A 54 2.85 6.86 -10.72
N ILE A 55 4.01 6.72 -10.10
CA ILE A 55 4.36 5.53 -9.32
C ILE A 55 3.58 5.54 -8.02
N GLU A 56 2.87 4.44 -7.75
CA GLU A 56 2.07 4.17 -6.57
C GLU A 56 2.88 3.29 -5.61
N PRO A 57 3.37 3.83 -4.49
CA PRO A 57 4.02 3.03 -3.47
C PRO A 57 3.04 2.03 -2.87
N ALA A 58 3.47 0.78 -2.76
CA ALA A 58 2.76 -0.30 -2.10
C ALA A 58 3.56 -0.79 -0.88
N PHE A 59 2.90 -0.95 0.26
CA PHE A 59 3.53 -1.40 1.49
C PHE A 59 2.59 -2.26 2.34
N SER A 60 3.16 -3.00 3.27
CA SER A 60 2.45 -3.79 4.28
C SER A 60 2.51 -3.08 5.62
N ALA A 61 1.49 -3.26 6.46
CA ALA A 61 1.50 -2.77 7.83
C ALA A 61 1.35 -3.94 8.81
N GLU A 62 1.99 -3.84 9.98
CA GLU A 62 1.89 -4.89 11.00
C GLU A 62 0.52 -4.90 11.70
N ARG A 63 -0.13 -3.73 11.77
CA ARG A 63 -1.45 -3.54 12.38
C ARG A 63 -2.40 -2.96 11.34
N PRO A 64 -2.85 -3.76 10.36
CA PRO A 64 -3.59 -3.25 9.21
C PRO A 64 -4.91 -2.60 9.61
N GLU A 65 -5.64 -3.14 10.58
CA GLU A 65 -6.91 -2.55 11.03
C GLU A 65 -6.71 -1.19 11.71
N GLN A 66 -5.68 -1.05 12.55
CA GLN A 66 -5.33 0.24 13.15
C GLN A 66 -4.99 1.29 12.09
N LEU A 67 -4.23 0.89 11.06
CA LEU A 67 -3.90 1.79 9.96
C LEU A 67 -5.13 2.17 9.12
N LYS A 68 -6.02 1.22 8.83
CA LYS A 68 -7.30 1.50 8.14
C LYS A 68 -8.12 2.52 8.92
N SER A 69 -8.27 2.38 10.25
CA SER A 69 -8.98 3.36 11.07
C SER A 69 -8.35 4.75 11.00
N ILE A 70 -7.01 4.84 11.08
CA ILE A 70 -6.26 6.10 10.98
C ILE A 70 -6.45 6.78 9.62
N LEU A 71 -6.46 6.00 8.53
CA LEU A 71 -6.65 6.49 7.16
C LEU A 71 -8.10 6.89 6.91
N ALA A 72 -9.07 6.11 7.38
CA ALA A 72 -10.49 6.41 7.29
C ALA A 72 -10.84 7.70 8.04
N ALA A 73 -10.32 7.87 9.27
CA ALA A 73 -10.50 9.11 10.05
C ALA A 73 -9.91 10.35 9.37
N ARG A 74 -8.99 10.17 8.42
CA ARG A 74 -8.39 11.25 7.61
C ARG A 74 -9.05 11.41 6.24
N GLY A 75 -10.08 10.62 5.93
CA GLY A 75 -10.72 10.62 4.59
C GLY A 75 -9.82 10.10 3.47
N LEU A 76 -8.76 9.35 3.80
CA LEU A 76 -7.77 8.86 2.84
C LEU A 76 -7.99 7.41 2.40
N LEU A 77 -8.78 6.63 3.15
CA LEU A 77 -9.04 5.23 2.81
C LEU A 77 -10.08 5.13 1.70
N ALA A 78 -9.72 4.50 0.58
CA ALA A 78 -10.67 4.13 -0.47
C ALA A 78 -11.45 2.88 -0.06
N THR A 79 -12.78 2.93 -0.21
CA THR A 79 -13.70 1.79 -0.05
C THR A 79 -13.55 0.75 -1.15
#